data_AF-X0VJR1-F1
#
_entry.id   AF-X0VJR1-F1
#
_cell.length_a   1.000
_cell.length_b   1.000
_cell.length_c   1.000
_cell.angle_alpha   90.00
_cell.angle_beta   90.00
_cell.angle_gamma   90.00
#
_symmetry.space_group_name_H-M   'P 1'
#
loop_
_entity.id
_entity.type
_entity.pdbx_description
1 polymer ?
#
loop_
_entity_poly.entity_id
_entity_poly.type
_entity_poly.pdbx_seq_one_letter_code
_entity_poly.pdbx_strand_id
1 'polypeptide(L)'
;VLSQTAAPPRGGSGWLFHLDCRNVVATRWEPLVEGDRPVGFRVRLLETEGCSARLRIRSFRAVRSAQKINPAGESPDALSIQDDCITIDISPHQWVQVEGRFAHS
;
A
#
# COMPACT_ATOMS: atom_id res chain seq x y z
N VAL A 1 14.96 -16.59 -38.42
CA VAL A 1 14.06 -16.34 -37.26
C VAL A 1 14.64 -15.17 -36.50
N LEU A 2 13.98 -14.00 -36.50
CA LEU A 2 14.45 -12.84 -35.74
C LEU A 2 13.99 -13.00 -34.28
N SER A 3 14.92 -13.28 -33.38
CA SER A 3 14.68 -13.19 -31.93
C SER A 3 14.63 -11.72 -31.55
N GLN A 4 13.43 -11.15 -31.49
CA GLN A 4 13.21 -9.85 -30.85
C GLN A 4 13.10 -10.06 -29.35
N THR A 5 14.20 -9.93 -28.63
CA THR A 5 14.17 -9.75 -27.17
C THR A 5 13.65 -8.34 -26.90
N ALA A 6 12.34 -8.19 -26.71
CA ALA A 6 11.77 -6.93 -26.23
C ALA A 6 12.41 -6.60 -24.87
N ALA A 7 12.96 -5.39 -24.74
CA ALA A 7 13.40 -4.91 -23.43
C ALA A 7 12.22 -4.96 -22.45
N PRO A 8 12.42 -5.38 -21.19
CA PRO A 8 11.34 -5.35 -20.21
C PRO A 8 10.77 -3.93 -20.16
N PRO A 9 9.44 -3.78 -20.09
CA PRO A 9 8.82 -2.46 -20.02
C PRO A 9 9.44 -1.69 -18.85
N ARG A 10 9.91 -0.48 -19.12
CA ARG A 10 10.38 0.45 -18.09
C ARG A 10 9.16 0.94 -17.31
N GLY A 11 8.70 0.16 -16.34
CA GLY A 11 7.68 0.62 -15.40
C GLY A 11 8.26 1.75 -14.54
N GLY A 12 7.55 2.88 -14.45
CA GLY A 12 7.96 4.02 -13.61
C GLY A 12 7.80 3.77 -12.10
N SER A 13 7.24 2.63 -11.70
CA SER A 13 7.08 2.21 -10.31
C SER A 13 6.97 0.68 -10.18
N GLY A 14 7.22 0.16 -8.98
CA GLY A 14 7.08 -1.24 -8.60
C GLY A 14 6.84 -1.38 -7.10
N TRP A 15 6.46 -2.58 -6.65
CA TRP A 15 6.02 -2.82 -5.26
C TRP A 15 6.98 -3.78 -4.56
N LEU A 16 7.56 -3.35 -3.45
CA LEU A 16 8.30 -4.19 -2.52
C LEU A 16 7.81 -3.90 -1.10
N PHE A 17 6.85 -4.69 -0.65
CA PHE A 17 6.18 -4.53 0.65
C PHE A 17 6.02 -5.88 1.32
N HIS A 18 6.05 -5.88 2.65
CA HIS A 18 5.73 -7.04 3.46
C HIS A 18 4.41 -6.81 4.20
N LEU A 19 3.49 -7.75 4.06
CA LEU A 19 2.24 -7.85 4.82
C LEU A 19 2.38 -9.04 5.77
N ASP A 20 2.21 -8.82 7.07
CA ASP A 20 2.46 -9.87 8.07
C ASP A 20 1.21 -10.64 8.51
N CYS A 21 0.06 -10.38 7.89
CA CYS A 21 -1.20 -11.09 8.14
C CYS A 21 -1.56 -11.99 6.96
N ARG A 22 -1.70 -13.28 7.22
CA ARG A 22 -2.01 -14.30 6.20
C ARG A 22 -3.42 -14.17 5.61
N ASN A 23 -4.36 -13.64 6.39
CA ASN A 23 -5.78 -13.52 6.05
C ASN A 23 -6.14 -12.15 5.44
N VAL A 24 -5.14 -11.33 5.11
CA VAL A 24 -5.34 -10.04 4.44
C VAL A 24 -4.54 -10.01 3.15
N VAL A 25 -5.22 -9.71 2.05
CA VAL A 25 -4.61 -9.67 0.72
C VAL A 25 -4.60 -8.25 0.16
N ALA A 26 -3.50 -7.86 -0.47
CA ALA A 26 -3.47 -6.65 -1.30
C ALA A 26 -4.04 -6.96 -2.68
N THR A 27 -5.18 -6.35 -2.99
CA THR A 27 -5.90 -6.55 -4.25
C THR A 27 -5.51 -5.55 -5.33
N ARG A 28 -4.91 -4.41 -4.94
CA ARG A 28 -4.47 -3.36 -5.87
C ARG A 28 -3.42 -2.47 -5.22
N TRP A 29 -2.44 -2.05 -6.01
CA TRP A 29 -1.45 -1.04 -5.67
C TRP A 29 -1.44 0.06 -6.72
N GLU A 30 -1.24 1.30 -6.30
CA GLU A 30 -1.07 2.48 -7.15
C GLU A 30 -0.02 3.42 -6.58
N PRO A 31 0.77 4.12 -7.43
CA PRO A 31 1.73 5.07 -6.92
C PRO A 31 1.00 6.38 -6.60
N LEU A 32 1.37 7.02 -5.50
CA LEU A 32 1.07 8.44 -5.32
C LEU A 32 2.18 9.20 -6.02
N VAL A 33 1.83 10.03 -7.02
CA VAL A 33 2.79 10.70 -7.89
C VAL A 33 2.66 12.22 -7.74
N GLU A 34 3.79 12.89 -7.60
CA GLU A 34 3.90 14.35 -7.69
C GLU A 34 4.92 14.69 -8.78
N GLY A 35 4.47 15.41 -9.82
CA GLY A 35 5.24 15.54 -11.07
C GLY A 35 5.45 14.17 -11.71
N ASP A 36 6.70 13.79 -11.92
CA ASP A 36 7.09 12.47 -12.46
C ASP A 36 7.67 11.52 -11.40
N ARG A 37 7.47 11.83 -10.11
CA ARG A 37 8.11 11.08 -9.01
C ARG A 37 7.09 10.36 -8.13
N PRO A 38 7.25 9.05 -7.89
CA PRO A 38 6.50 8.34 -6.86
C PRO A 38 6.88 8.84 -5.46
N VAL A 39 5.96 9.55 -4.82
CA VAL A 39 6.09 10.10 -3.45
C VAL A 39 5.43 9.22 -2.40
N GLY A 40 4.73 8.18 -2.81
CA GLY A 40 4.02 7.28 -1.92
C GLY A 40 3.33 6.16 -2.67
N PHE A 41 2.39 5.53 -1.99
CA PHE A 41 1.57 4.45 -2.52
C PHE A 41 0.15 4.52 -1.98
N ARG A 42 -0.75 3.92 -2.74
CA ARG A 42 -2.09 3.55 -2.31
C ARG A 42 -2.24 2.04 -2.46
N VAL A 43 -2.79 1.39 -1.44
CA VAL A 43 -3.07 -0.04 -1.45
C VAL A 43 -4.52 -0.30 -1.08
N ARG A 44 -5.16 -1.22 -1.81
CA ARG A 44 -6.48 -1.75 -1.47
C ARG A 44 -6.36 -3.15 -0.89
N LEU A 45 -6.84 -3.32 0.33
CA LEU A 45 -6.74 -4.53 1.14
C LEU A 45 -8.13 -5.16 1.31
N LEU A 46 -8.14 -6.48 1.44
CA LEU A 46 -9.32 -7.28 1.78
C LEU A 46 -8.94 -8.32 2.83
N GLU A 47 -9.71 -8.39 3.92
CA GLU A 47 -9.70 -9.53 4.84
C GLU A 47 -10.55 -10.67 4.26
N THR A 48 -10.05 -11.91 4.28
CA THR A 48 -10.61 -13.03 3.50
C THR A 48 -11.13 -14.21 4.31
N GLU A 49 -10.91 -14.25 5.64
CA GLU A 49 -11.24 -15.40 6.49
C GLU A 49 -12.32 -15.08 7.55
N GLY A 50 -12.85 -13.86 7.56
CA GLY A 50 -13.84 -13.43 8.55
C GLY A 50 -13.29 -13.19 9.93
N CYS A 51 -11.98 -12.98 10.05
CA CYS A 51 -11.32 -12.72 11.32
C CYS A 51 -10.89 -11.26 11.40
N SER A 52 -10.95 -10.66 12.60
CA SER A 52 -10.30 -9.37 12.81
C SER A 52 -8.78 -9.54 12.70
N ALA A 53 -8.10 -8.58 12.08
CA ALA A 53 -6.66 -8.62 11.88
C ALA A 53 -6.02 -7.27 12.25
N ARG A 54 -4.83 -7.34 12.86
CA ARG A 54 -3.96 -6.18 13.05
C ARG A 54 -2.79 -6.30 12.08
N LEU A 55 -2.95 -5.71 10.90
CA LEU A 55 -1.98 -5.77 9.82
C LEU A 55 -0.83 -4.78 10.04
N ARG A 56 0.39 -5.23 9.80
CA ARG A 56 1.53 -4.35 9.55
C ARG A 56 1.94 -4.40 8.08
N ILE A 57 2.03 -3.22 7.49
CA ILE A 57 2.59 -3.01 6.15
C ILE A 57 3.98 -2.42 6.32
N ARG A 58 5.01 -3.18 5.98
CA ARG A 58 6.38 -2.64 5.90
C ARG A 58 6.72 -2.26 4.48
N SER A 59 7.28 -1.07 4.33
CA SER A 59 7.84 -0.58 3.07
C SER A 59 9.37 -0.64 3.12
N PHE A 60 10.02 -0.78 1.97
CA PHE A 60 11.48 -0.64 1.90
C PHE A 60 11.97 0.81 2.13
N ARG A 61 11.05 1.79 2.15
CA ARG A 61 11.30 3.20 2.44
C ARG A 61 10.60 3.61 3.74
N ALA A 62 11.21 4.52 4.49
CA ALA A 62 10.54 5.16 5.61
C ALA A 62 9.24 5.84 5.17
N VAL A 63 8.21 5.75 6.01
CA VAL A 63 6.88 6.33 5.77
C VAL A 63 6.73 7.56 6.65
N ARG A 64 6.35 8.69 6.06
CA ARG A 64 6.15 9.95 6.77
C ARG A 64 4.72 10.14 7.25
N SER A 65 3.75 9.69 6.46
CA SER A 65 2.33 9.81 6.79
C SER A 65 1.55 8.65 6.19
N ALA A 66 0.53 8.20 6.90
CA ALA A 66 -0.33 7.12 6.46
C ALA A 66 -1.77 7.40 6.91
N GLN A 67 -2.71 7.09 6.04
CA GLN A 67 -4.13 7.32 6.30
C GLN A 67 -4.98 6.24 5.65
N LYS A 68 -6.07 5.87 6.33
CA LYS A 68 -7.15 5.07 5.75
C LYS A 68 -8.08 6.00 4.97
N ILE A 69 -8.34 5.66 3.72
CA ILE A 69 -9.19 6.44 2.82
C ILE A 69 -10.60 5.89 2.91
N ASN A 70 -11.53 6.77 3.31
CA ASN A 70 -12.94 6.46 3.37
C ASN A 70 -13.58 6.75 2.00
N PRO A 71 -14.26 5.77 1.37
CA PRO A 71 -14.81 5.94 0.02
C PRO A 71 -15.99 6.94 -0.04
N ALA A 72 -16.60 7.28 1.08
CA ALA A 72 -17.73 8.21 1.17
C ALA A 72 -17.33 9.70 1.22
N GLY A 73 -16.05 10.04 1.06
CA GLY A 73 -15.57 11.43 1.14
C GLY A 73 -15.46 11.96 2.57
N GLU A 74 -15.58 11.09 3.56
CA GLU A 74 -15.27 11.39 4.96
C GLU A 74 -13.79 11.70 5.13
N SER A 75 -13.46 12.41 6.22
CA SER A 75 -12.07 12.70 6.55
C SER A 75 -11.27 11.40 6.69
N PRO A 76 -10.05 11.33 6.11
CA PRO A 76 -9.20 10.16 6.27
C PRO A 76 -8.84 9.93 7.74
N ASP A 77 -8.79 8.66 8.16
CA ASP A 77 -8.32 8.30 9.49
C ASP A 77 -6.81 8.13 9.47
N ALA A 78 -6.08 8.92 10.25
CA ALA A 78 -4.63 8.80 10.37
C ALA A 78 -4.25 7.43 10.96
N LEU A 79 -3.20 6.81 10.41
CA LEU A 79 -2.71 5.51 10.85
C LEU A 79 -1.41 5.66 11.64
N SER A 80 -1.19 4.72 12.56
CA SER A 80 0.06 4.66 13.33
C SER A 80 1.23 4.22 12.44
N ILE A 81 2.35 4.92 12.57
CA ILE A 81 3.60 4.63 11.86
C ILE A 81 4.73 4.44 12.86
N GLN A 82 5.56 3.43 12.61
CA GLN A 82 6.86 3.26 13.23
C GLN A 82 7.89 3.06 12.11
N ASP A 83 8.67 4.10 11.83
CA ASP A 83 9.68 4.17 10.76
C ASP A 83 9.14 3.81 9.36
N ASP A 84 9.32 2.57 8.93
CA ASP A 84 8.93 2.02 7.63
C ASP A 84 7.62 1.21 7.69
N CYS A 85 7.00 1.14 8.86
CA CYS A 85 5.91 0.24 9.19
C CYS A 85 4.62 0.99 9.52
N ILE A 86 3.55 0.71 8.79
CA ILE A 86 2.19 1.21 9.05
C ILE A 86 1.39 0.11 9.76
N THR A 87 0.66 0.45 10.82
CA THR A 87 -0.23 -0.49 11.53
C THR A 87 -1.70 -0.14 11.29
N ILE A 88 -2.52 -1.12 10.92
CA ILE A 88 -3.95 -0.97 10.61
C ILE A 88 -4.74 -2.10 11.25
N ASP A 89 -5.85 -1.76 11.92
CA ASP A 89 -6.85 -2.73 12.34
C ASP A 89 -7.90 -2.91 11.24
N ILE A 90 -8.22 -4.17 10.90
CA ILE A 90 -9.13 -4.55 9.83
C ILE A 90 -10.18 -5.50 10.40
N SER A 91 -11.46 -5.16 10.21
CA SER A 91 -12.60 -5.97 10.64
C SER A 91 -12.83 -7.17 9.69
N PRO A 92 -13.56 -8.22 10.13
CA PRO A 92 -13.95 -9.34 9.28
C PRO A 92 -14.54 -8.91 7.93
N HIS A 93 -14.04 -9.49 6.84
CA HIS A 93 -14.44 -9.22 5.45
C HIS A 93 -14.36 -7.73 5.03
N GLN A 94 -13.63 -6.91 5.78
CA GLN A 94 -13.57 -5.48 5.51
C GLN A 94 -12.67 -5.19 4.31
N TRP A 95 -13.15 -4.29 3.46
CA TRP A 95 -12.34 -3.59 2.47
C TRP A 95 -11.72 -2.34 3.09
N VAL A 96 -10.41 -2.18 2.91
CA VAL A 96 -9.67 -1.01 3.40
C VAL A 96 -8.81 -0.45 2.30
N GLN A 97 -8.80 0.86 2.14
CA GLN A 97 -7.84 1.55 1.28
C GLN A 97 -6.91 2.39 2.15
N VAL A 98 -5.60 2.26 1.93
CA VAL A 98 -4.57 2.98 2.67
C VAL A 98 -3.73 3.77 1.70
N GLU A 99 -3.43 5.01 2.07
CA GLU A 99 -2.40 5.82 1.44
C GLU A 99 -1.24 6.02 2.39
N GLY A 100 -0.03 5.70 1.92
CA GLY A 100 1.22 5.98 2.62
C GLY A 100 2.08 6.93 1.78
N ARG A 101 2.61 7.98 2.41
CA ARG A 101 3.61 8.87 1.78
C ARG A 101 4.97 8.59 2.37
N PHE A 102 5.97 8.50 1.50
CA PHE A 102 7.34 8.26 1.92
C PHE A 102 7.93 9.49 2.60
N ALA A 103 8.88 9.27 3.51
CA ALA A 103 9.81 10.32 3.89
C ALA A 103 10.60 10.78 2.66
N HIS A 104 10.93 12.08 2.60
CA HIS A 104 11.86 12.58 1.60
C HIS A 104 13.19 11.85 1.82
N SER A 105 13.65 11.17 0.77
CA SER A 105 14.99 10.58 0.69
C SER A 105 16.01 11.67 0.42
#